data_AF-A0A345V5W4-F1
#
_entry.id   AF-A0A345V5W4-F1
#
_cell.length_a   1.000
_cell.length_b   1.000
_cell.length_c   1.000
_cell.angle_alpha   90.00
_cell.angle_beta   90.00
_cell.angle_gamma   90.00
#
_symmetry.space_group_name_H-M   'P 1'
#
loop_
_entity.id
_entity.type
_entity.pdbx_description
1 polymer ?
#
loop_
_entity_poly.entity_id
_entity_poly.type
_entity_poly.pdbx_seq_one_letter_code
_entity_poly.pdbx_strand_id
1 'polypeptide(L)'
;MTAVTDTLLNALEHCGMVEIDGLHAFEFALDEDDNLHIECIDGREAKSWKFTPAQVTAATFDQGLQSWLIFGFSSETKTVGEHRLVCLGVLGSADDEDETE
;
A
#
# COMPACT_ATOMS: atom_id res chain seq x y z
N MET A 1 -21.78 9.92 5.69
CA MET A 1 -20.60 10.82 5.70
C MET A 1 -19.54 10.08 6.50
N THR A 2 -18.50 9.51 5.93
CA THR A 2 -17.56 10.02 4.94
C THR A 2 -17.37 9.01 3.81
N ALA A 3 -17.36 9.46 2.55
CA ALA A 3 -16.76 8.66 1.49
C ALA A 3 -15.31 8.46 1.94
N VAL A 4 -14.95 7.25 2.36
CA VAL A 4 -13.56 6.87 2.55
C VAL A 4 -12.92 7.16 1.21
N THR A 5 -12.11 8.21 1.15
CA THR A 5 -11.28 8.48 0.00
C THR A 5 -10.31 7.30 -0.02
N ASP A 6 -10.70 6.24 -0.72
CA ASP A 6 -9.94 5.01 -0.87
C ASP A 6 -8.61 5.47 -1.45
N THR A 7 -7.64 5.61 -0.57
CA THR A 7 -6.28 6.04 -0.86
C THR A 7 -5.40 4.99 -0.24
N LEU A 8 -4.28 4.73 -0.89
CA LEU A 8 -3.30 3.77 -0.40
C LEU A 8 -2.94 4.05 1.07
N LEU A 9 -2.80 5.33 1.44
CA LEU A 9 -2.51 5.74 2.82
C LEU A 9 -3.56 5.23 3.82
N ASN A 10 -4.84 5.49 3.56
CA ASN A 10 -5.94 5.04 4.42
C ASN A 10 -6.01 3.50 4.49
N ALA A 11 -5.77 2.83 3.36
CA ALA A 11 -5.68 1.37 3.35
C ALA A 11 -4.55 0.87 4.26
N LEU A 12 -3.37 1.49 4.20
CA LEU A 12 -2.20 1.15 5.02
C LEU A 12 -2.43 1.38 6.52
N GLU A 13 -3.15 2.44 6.92
CA GLU A 13 -3.48 2.71 8.32
C GLU A 13 -4.33 1.60 8.97
N HIS A 14 -5.18 0.95 8.18
CA HIS A 14 -6.00 -0.19 8.61
C HIS A 14 -5.38 -1.55 8.26
N CYS A 15 -4.23 -1.54 7.58
CA CYS A 15 -3.53 -2.73 7.15
C CYS A 15 -2.52 -3.19 8.21
N GLY A 16 -2.38 -4.51 8.39
CA GLY A 16 -1.34 -5.08 9.24
C GLY A 16 -0.11 -5.57 8.45
N MET A 17 -0.24 -5.76 7.13
CA MET A 17 0.78 -6.38 6.29
C MET A 17 0.60 -5.97 4.83
N VAL A 18 1.68 -5.58 4.16
CA VAL A 18 1.63 -5.15 2.77
C VAL A 18 2.38 -6.15 1.91
N GLU A 19 1.80 -6.60 0.82
CA GLU A 19 2.53 -7.34 -0.20
C GLU A 19 2.92 -6.39 -1.33
N ILE A 20 4.21 -6.26 -1.64
CA ILE A 20 4.74 -5.45 -2.75
C ILE A 20 5.40 -6.35 -3.79
N ASP A 21 4.90 -6.35 -5.02
CA ASP A 21 5.42 -7.19 -6.13
C ASP A 21 5.49 -8.70 -5.78
N GLY A 22 4.60 -9.18 -4.91
CA GLY A 22 4.61 -10.56 -4.40
C GLY A 22 5.49 -10.79 -3.17
N LEU A 23 6.10 -9.75 -2.61
CA LEU A 23 6.93 -9.82 -1.40
C LEU A 23 6.18 -9.29 -0.17
N HIS A 24 6.14 -10.09 0.90
CA HIS A 24 5.41 -9.74 2.13
C HIS A 24 6.24 -8.83 3.04
N ALA A 25 5.86 -7.56 3.10
CA ALA A 25 6.41 -6.56 4.00
C ALA A 25 5.56 -6.41 5.27
N PHE A 26 6.17 -6.70 6.41
CA PHE A 26 5.59 -6.49 7.73
C PHE A 26 6.07 -5.18 8.37
N GLU A 27 7.21 -4.66 7.93
CA GLU A 27 7.76 -3.38 8.39
C GLU A 27 7.42 -2.31 7.36
N PHE A 28 6.44 -1.47 7.68
CA PHE A 28 6.13 -0.28 6.91
C PHE A 28 5.74 0.86 7.84
N ALA A 29 6.15 2.07 7.49
CA ALA A 29 5.88 3.27 8.28
C ALA A 29 5.87 4.51 7.39
N LEU A 30 5.23 5.56 7.88
CA LEU A 30 5.31 6.90 7.32
C LEU A 30 6.36 7.69 8.10
N ASP A 31 7.22 8.40 7.37
CA ASP A 31 8.22 9.31 7.95
C ASP A 31 7.60 10.69 8.30
N GLU A 32 8.39 11.62 8.84
CA GLU A 32 7.92 12.96 9.25
C GLU A 32 7.30 13.79 8.11
N ASP A 33 7.63 13.44 6.87
CA ASP A 33 7.17 14.10 5.63
C ASP A 33 6.14 13.24 4.86
N ASP A 34 5.44 12.34 5.57
CA ASP A 34 4.42 11.43 5.02
C ASP A 34 4.94 10.52 3.89
N ASN A 35 6.26 10.33 3.83
CA ASN A 35 6.89 9.41 2.89
C ASN A 35 6.65 7.98 3.39
N LEU A 36 6.09 7.14 2.52
CA LEU A 36 5.87 5.74 2.82
C LEU A 36 7.17 4.96 2.62
N HIS A 37 7.61 4.32 3.69
CA HIS A 37 8.76 3.44 3.73
C HIS A 37 8.24 2.03 3.96
N ILE A 38 8.61 1.11 3.06
CA ILE A 38 8.27 -0.31 3.17
C ILE A 38 9.57 -1.09 3.18
N GLU A 39 9.73 -1.99 4.14
CA GLU A 39 10.87 -2.89 4.27
C GLU A 39 10.39 -4.35 4.34
N CYS A 40 11.05 -5.21 3.56
CA CYS A 40 10.80 -6.64 3.48
C CYS A 40 12.12 -7.38 3.57
N ILE A 41 12.14 -8.52 4.25
CA ILE A 41 13.29 -9.42 4.27
C ILE A 41 12.98 -10.62 3.37
N ASP A 42 13.66 -10.70 2.23
CA ASP A 42 13.60 -11.86 1.34
C ASP A 42 14.78 -12.79 1.64
N GLY A 43 14.54 -13.79 2.47
CA GLY A 43 15.57 -14.74 2.91
C GLY A 43 16.65 -14.08 3.78
N ARG A 44 17.71 -13.56 3.15
CA ARG A 44 18.83 -12.85 3.82
C ARG A 44 19.00 -11.41 3.35
N GLU A 45 18.27 -10.98 2.33
CA GLU A 45 18.41 -9.66 1.74
C GLU A 45 17.24 -8.78 2.18
N ALA A 46 17.56 -7.63 2.78
CA ALA A 46 16.58 -6.61 3.10
C ALA A 46 16.31 -5.76 1.86
N LYS A 47 15.05 -5.68 1.47
CA LYS A 47 14.54 -4.89 0.36
C LYS A 47 13.71 -3.76 0.93
N SER A 48 14.00 -2.55 0.49
CA SER A 48 13.28 -1.36 0.92
C SER A 48 12.78 -0.56 -0.27
N TRP A 49 11.59 -0.01 -0.11
CA TRP A 49 10.95 0.89 -1.08
C TRP A 49 10.61 2.19 -0.37
N LYS A 50 10.77 3.28 -1.10
CA LYS A 50 10.39 4.61 -0.62
C LYS A 50 9.48 5.26 -1.64
N PHE A 51 8.33 5.72 -1.16
CA PHE A 51 7.35 6.43 -1.95
C PHE A 51 7.09 7.79 -1.33
N THR A 52 7.08 8.81 -2.17
CA THR A 52 6.69 10.15 -1.76
C THR A 52 5.18 10.25 -1.58
N PRO A 53 4.67 11.17 -0.75
CA PRO A 53 3.23 11.37 -0.57
C PRO A 53 2.51 11.65 -1.90
N ALA A 54 3.19 12.33 -2.84
CA ALA A 54 2.67 12.55 -4.20
C ALA A 54 2.49 11.23 -4.97
N GLN A 55 3.42 10.28 -4.84
CA GLN A 55 3.32 8.96 -5.46
C GLN A 55 2.23 8.10 -4.80
N VAL A 56 2.14 8.13 -3.47
CA VAL A 56 1.10 7.42 -2.70
C VAL A 56 -0.29 7.94 -3.08
N THR A 57 -0.44 9.25 -3.25
CA THR A 57 -1.70 9.87 -3.67
C THR A 57 -2.02 9.60 -5.15
N ALA A 58 -0.98 9.48 -6.00
CA ALA A 58 -1.13 9.08 -7.40
C ALA A 58 -1.38 7.58 -7.58
N ALA A 59 -1.32 6.79 -6.51
CA ALA A 59 -1.57 5.37 -6.57
C ALA A 59 -3.03 5.10 -6.98
N THR A 60 -3.23 4.14 -7.88
CA THR A 60 -4.55 3.79 -8.39
C THR A 60 -4.98 2.45 -7.81
N PHE A 61 -6.17 2.41 -7.22
CA PHE A 61 -6.75 1.15 -6.75
C PHE A 61 -7.34 0.35 -7.91
N ASP A 62 -6.91 -0.89 -8.02
CA ASP A 62 -7.46 -1.90 -8.91
C ASP A 62 -8.43 -2.79 -8.13
N GLN A 63 -9.73 -2.57 -8.34
CA GLN A 63 -10.79 -3.33 -7.67
C GLN A 63 -10.82 -4.81 -8.09
N GLY A 64 -10.36 -5.14 -9.30
CA GLY A 64 -10.37 -6.52 -9.80
C GLY A 64 -9.33 -7.40 -9.11
N LEU A 65 -8.20 -6.81 -8.74
CA LEU A 65 -7.10 -7.46 -8.04
C LEU A 65 -7.00 -7.09 -6.55
N GLN A 66 -7.89 -6.21 -6.07
CA GLN A 66 -7.84 -5.59 -4.74
C GLN A 66 -6.44 -5.09 -4.38
N SER A 67 -5.80 -4.37 -5.30
CA SER A 67 -4.40 -3.98 -5.20
C SER A 67 -4.18 -2.55 -5.68
N TRP A 68 -3.16 -1.90 -5.16
CA TRP A 68 -2.77 -0.55 -5.49
C TRP A 68 -1.61 -0.55 -6.47
N LEU A 69 -1.75 0.17 -7.57
CA LEU A 69 -0.68 0.44 -8.52
C LEU A 69 0.00 1.74 -8.15
N ILE A 70 1.29 1.71 -7.83
CA ILE A 70 2.11 2.88 -7.51
C ILE A 70 3.40 2.87 -8.34
N PHE A 71 3.93 4.06 -8.64
CA PHE A 71 5.24 4.20 -9.24
C PHE A 71 6.23 4.73 -8.22
N GLY A 72 7.33 4.02 -7.98
CA GLY A 72 8.31 4.41 -6.96
C GLY A 72 9.68 3.78 -7.15
N PHE A 73 10.62 4.17 -6.29
CA PHE A 73 11.99 3.69 -6.32
C PHE A 73 12.11 2.42 -5.46
N SER A 74 12.66 1.36 -6.05
CA SER A 74 13.04 0.15 -5.32
C SER A 74 14.54 0.14 -5.04
N SER A 75 14.92 -0.13 -3.79
CA SER A 75 16.32 -0.32 -3.41
C SER A 75 16.95 -1.56 -4.07
N GLU A 76 16.14 -2.59 -4.34
CA GLU A 76 16.60 -3.83 -4.98
C GLU A 76 17.05 -3.59 -6.43
N THR A 77 16.15 -3.10 -7.27
CA THR A 77 16.45 -2.86 -8.68
C THR A 77 17.21 -1.56 -8.90
N LYS A 78 17.25 -0.67 -7.89
CA LYS A 78 17.82 0.69 -7.95
C LYS A 78 17.23 1.52 -9.09
N THR A 79 15.98 1.27 -9.42
CA THR A 79 15.25 1.94 -10.50
C THR A 79 13.88 2.40 -10.01
N VAL A 80 13.33 3.41 -10.69
CA VAL A 80 11.92 3.78 -10.54
C VAL A 80 11.10 2.88 -11.46
N GLY A 81 10.11 2.19 -10.90
CA GLY A 81 9.25 1.26 -11.61
C GLY A 81 7.82 1.29 -11.09
N GLU A 82 6.94 0.59 -11.80
CA GLU A 82 5.60 0.27 -11.31
C GLU A 82 5.72 -0.84 -10.26
N HIS A 83 5.00 -0.69 -9.16
CA HIS A 83 4.89 -1.68 -8.10
C HIS A 83 3.42 -1.87 -7.75
N ARG A 84 3.07 -3.12 -7.45
CA ARG A 84 1.74 -3.49 -6.99
C ARG A 84 1.78 -3.71 -5.49
N LEU A 85 0.95 -2.99 -4.74
CA LEU A 85 0.80 -3.14 -3.30
C LEU A 85 -0.55 -3.77 -2.99
N VAL A 86 -0.56 -4.90 -2.31
CA VAL A 86 -1.75 -5.53 -1.77
C VAL A 86 -1.77 -5.27 -0.27
N CYS A 87 -2.79 -4.56 0.21
CA CYS A 87 -2.97 -4.36 1.65
C CYS A 87 -3.65 -5.61 2.23
N LEU A 88 -2.88 -6.44 2.93
CA LEU A 88 -3.34 -7.65 3.59
C LEU A 88 -3.69 -7.30 5.05
N GLY A 89 -4.97 -7.05 5.28
CA GLY A 89 -5.56 -6.76 6.58
C GLY A 89 -7.05 -6.98 6.53
N VAL A 90 -7.75 -6.74 7.64
CA VAL A 90 -9.21 -6.61 7.60
C VAL A 90 -9.50 -5.27 6.93
N LEU A 91 -9.36 -5.24 5.60
CA LEU A 91 -10.27 -4.46 4.79
C LEU A 91 -11.63 -5.06 5.14
N GLY A 92 -12.28 -4.45 6.14
CA GLY A 92 -13.71 -4.59 6.25
C GLY A 92 -14.18 -4.18 4.87
N SER A 93 -14.63 -5.14 4.07
CA SER A 93 -15.58 -4.88 3.01
C SER A 93 -16.46 -3.81 3.59
N ALA A 94 -16.46 -2.61 3.01
CA ALA A 94 -17.41 -1.59 3.38
C ALA A 94 -18.76 -2.29 3.23
N ASP A 95 -19.28 -2.72 4.38
CA ASP A 95 -20.43 -3.57 4.49
C ASP A 95 -21.54 -2.71 3.90
N ASP A 96 -21.98 -3.16 2.72
CA ASP A 96 -23.12 -2.61 2.00
C ASP A 96 -24.36 -2.99 2.81
N GLU A 97 -24.50 -2.43 4.01
CA GLU A 97 -25.76 -2.53 4.76
C GLU A 97 -26.63 -1.38 4.25
N ASP A 98 -27.17 -1.63 3.05
CA ASP A 98 -28.40 -1.02 2.55
C ASP A 98 -29.56 -1.55 3.42
N GLU A 99 -29.67 -1.10 4.66
CA GLU A 99 -30.90 -1.25 5.45
C GLU A 99 -31.76 0.00 5.29
N THR A 100 -32.52 -0.03 4.21
CA THR A 100 -33.71 0.76 3.97
C THR A 100 -34.80 0.41 4.98
N GLU A 101 -34.95 1.17 6.08
CA GLU A 101 -36.23 1.30 6.83
C GLU A 101 -36.45 2.71 7.40
#